data_AF-H1V8U2-F1
#
_entry.id   AF-H1V8U2-F1
#
_cell.length_a   1.000
_cell.length_b   1.000
_cell.length_c   1.000
_cell.angle_alpha   90.00
_cell.angle_beta   90.00
_cell.angle_gamma   90.00
#
_symmetry.space_group_name_H-M   'P 1'
#
loop_
_entity.id
_entity.type
_entity.pdbx_description
1 polymer ?
#
loop_
_entity_poly.entity_id
_entity_poly.type
_entity_poly.pdbx_seq_one_letter_code
_entity_poly.pdbx_strand_id
1 'polypeptide(L)'
;MRLSFAKPLLLLGSLAAYLTTPVMAAEQLLQSNSLNTCQDDSSFTASLFNVVFTPSNGSAAINIVAVSSVQGSIVFDVSISAYGYEFLRRTVDPCSINLAGLCPMTAGKITMNFNLPVGEDAVGQIPGIAYNIPDLDATVRVFVNLTDTDESVACVEADISNGKTVDLIGVKWATAIIAGLGLISSAIISGLGHTNTAAHVAANTLSLFGYFQSQAIVGLTGVHLPPIVQSWTQDFVWSMGIIRVQFMQDIFTWYQRATGGTPATLLNSLTTTSVQVEKRSLDWAVSAARMARRGIEAGASVVAKRANIQLSSGQLH
;
A
#
# COMPACT_ATOMS: atom_id res chain seq x y z
N MET A 1 -47.17 -3.16 -26.14
CA MET A 1 -45.74 -3.53 -26.05
C MET A 1 -45.54 -4.28 -24.73
N ARG A 2 -45.46 -5.62 -24.76
CA ARG A 2 -45.35 -6.44 -23.53
C ARG A 2 -43.88 -6.50 -23.12
N LEU A 3 -43.51 -5.83 -22.01
CA LEU A 3 -42.17 -5.95 -21.45
C LEU A 3 -41.97 -7.39 -20.95
N SER A 4 -40.97 -8.08 -21.50
CA SER A 4 -40.61 -9.44 -21.10
C SER A 4 -39.83 -9.40 -19.78
N PHE A 5 -40.49 -9.77 -18.69
CA PHE A 5 -39.92 -9.88 -17.34
C PHE A 5 -38.86 -10.99 -17.19
N ALA A 6 -38.65 -11.84 -18.21
CA ALA A 6 -37.67 -12.92 -18.17
C ALA A 6 -36.21 -12.43 -18.25
N LYS A 7 -35.96 -11.33 -18.95
CA LYS A 7 -34.61 -10.75 -19.10
C LYS A 7 -34.03 -10.16 -17.81
N PRO A 8 -34.76 -9.34 -17.01
CA PRO A 8 -34.23 -8.84 -15.74
C PRO A 8 -34.04 -9.97 -14.70
N LEU A 9 -34.84 -11.03 -14.76
CA LEU A 9 -34.75 -12.16 -13.83
C LEU A 9 -33.52 -13.05 -14.11
N LEU A 10 -33.12 -13.20 -15.37
CA LEU A 10 -31.86 -13.86 -15.75
C LEU A 10 -30.62 -13.04 -15.36
N LEU A 11 -30.67 -11.71 -15.46
CA LEU A 11 -29.61 -10.82 -14.99
C LEU A 11 -29.42 -10.90 -13.46
N LEU A 12 -30.53 -10.89 -12.70
CA LEU A 12 -30.52 -11.10 -11.25
C LEU A 12 -29.96 -12.49 -10.86
N GLY A 13 -30.31 -13.53 -11.62
CA GLY A 13 -29.79 -14.89 -11.41
C GLY A 13 -28.28 -14.99 -11.66
N SER A 14 -27.75 -14.32 -12.69
CA SER A 14 -26.30 -14.27 -12.93
C SER A 14 -25.52 -13.50 -11.86
N LEU A 15 -26.13 -12.46 -11.27
CA LEU A 15 -25.52 -11.68 -10.20
C LEU A 15 -25.45 -12.49 -8.89
N ALA A 16 -26.49 -13.29 -8.61
CA ALA A 16 -26.53 -14.18 -7.44
C ALA A 16 -25.47 -15.29 -7.50
N ALA A 17 -25.16 -15.81 -8.69
CA ALA A 17 -24.15 -16.86 -8.87
C ALA A 17 -22.70 -16.37 -8.68
N TYR A 18 -22.44 -15.06 -8.83
CA TYR A 18 -21.12 -14.47 -8.54
C TYR A 18 -20.85 -14.29 -7.04
N LEU A 19 -21.90 -14.17 -6.22
CA LEU A 19 -21.79 -13.94 -4.77
C LEU A 19 -21.42 -15.20 -3.97
N THR A 20 -21.49 -16.40 -4.56
CA THR A 20 -21.26 -17.66 -3.85
C THR A 20 -19.86 -18.24 -4.01
N THR A 21 -18.87 -17.45 -4.46
CA THR A 21 -17.48 -17.94 -4.47
C THR A 21 -16.97 -18.04 -3.03
N PRO A 22 -16.42 -19.20 -2.60
CA PRO A 22 -15.86 -19.33 -1.27
C PRO A 22 -14.67 -18.39 -1.16
N VAL A 23 -14.77 -17.40 -0.28
CA VAL A 23 -13.63 -16.59 0.12
C VAL A 23 -12.68 -17.52 0.85
N MET A 24 -11.61 -17.95 0.16
CA MET A 24 -10.48 -18.59 0.81
C MET A 24 -9.99 -17.59 1.87
N ALA A 25 -10.12 -17.96 3.15
CA ALA A 25 -9.59 -17.15 4.23
C ALA A 25 -8.09 -17.02 4.00
N ALA A 26 -7.66 -15.83 3.59
CA ALA A 26 -6.24 -15.53 3.45
C ALA A 26 -5.58 -15.77 4.80
N GLU A 27 -4.42 -16.42 4.78
CA GLU A 27 -3.66 -16.65 6.00
C GLU A 27 -3.36 -15.31 6.67
N GLN A 28 -3.60 -15.24 7.97
CA GLN A 28 -3.30 -14.05 8.76
C GLN A 28 -1.79 -13.90 8.78
N LEU A 29 -1.30 -12.74 8.36
CA LEU A 29 0.12 -12.44 8.34
C LEU A 29 0.30 -10.95 8.61
N LEU A 30 1.40 -10.61 9.25
CA LEU A 30 1.89 -9.24 9.36
C LEU A 30 3.24 -9.21 8.65
N GLN A 31 3.38 -8.31 7.70
CA GLN A 31 4.56 -8.21 6.88
C GLN A 31 5.06 -6.78 6.84
N SER A 32 6.37 -6.63 6.65
CA SER A 32 6.99 -5.36 6.37
C SER A 32 8.01 -5.52 5.26
N ASN A 33 7.92 -4.66 4.25
CA ASN A 33 8.74 -4.73 3.04
C ASN A 33 9.63 -3.50 2.85
N SER A 34 9.55 -2.54 3.77
CA SER A 34 10.30 -1.28 3.70
C SER A 34 10.93 -1.00 5.05
N LEU A 35 12.15 -0.48 5.00
CA LEU A 35 12.85 0.04 6.15
C LEU A 35 13.31 1.46 5.81
N ASN A 36 12.79 2.42 6.53
CA ASN A 36 13.05 3.83 6.37
C ASN A 36 14.05 4.28 7.45
N THR A 37 14.90 5.26 7.15
CA THR A 37 15.75 5.89 8.16
C THR A 37 14.96 6.99 8.87
N CYS A 38 15.00 7.02 10.20
CA CYS A 38 14.26 8.00 11.01
C CYS A 38 15.14 9.09 11.65
N GLN A 39 16.44 9.10 11.33
CA GLN A 39 17.37 10.17 11.70
C GLN A 39 18.23 10.56 10.50
N ASP A 40 18.65 11.82 10.47
CA ASP A 40 19.64 12.31 9.52
C ASP A 40 21.01 11.65 9.79
N ASP A 41 21.81 11.44 8.74
CA ASP A 41 23.14 10.79 8.82
C ASP A 41 23.16 9.40 9.48
N SER A 42 22.10 8.60 9.29
CA SER A 42 22.05 7.22 9.78
C SER A 42 23.19 6.36 9.23
N SER A 43 24.04 5.83 10.12
CA SER A 43 25.16 4.94 9.79
C SER A 43 24.72 3.49 9.49
N PHE A 44 23.42 3.28 9.32
CA PHE A 44 22.81 2.01 8.95
C PHE A 44 21.68 2.26 7.95
N THR A 45 21.72 1.53 6.84
CA THR A 45 20.71 1.58 5.77
C THR A 45 20.39 0.17 5.28
N ALA A 46 19.15 -0.10 4.85
CA ALA A 46 18.78 -1.37 4.26
C ALA A 46 18.51 -1.24 2.76
N SER A 47 19.10 -2.15 1.97
CA SER A 47 18.80 -2.30 0.54
C SER A 47 17.66 -3.30 0.30
N LEU A 48 17.50 -4.28 1.18
CA LEU A 48 16.38 -5.22 1.17
C LEU A 48 15.91 -5.42 2.61
N PHE A 49 14.61 -5.30 2.83
CA PHE A 49 13.99 -5.60 4.10
C PHE A 49 12.67 -6.32 3.84
N ASN A 50 12.57 -7.56 4.29
CA ASN A 50 11.33 -8.33 4.24
C ASN A 50 11.20 -9.11 5.53
N VAL A 51 10.16 -8.80 6.30
CA VAL A 51 9.78 -9.51 7.50
C VAL A 51 8.37 -10.01 7.33
N VAL A 52 8.13 -11.30 7.57
CA VAL A 52 6.80 -11.90 7.57
C VAL A 52 6.60 -12.64 8.87
N PHE A 53 5.71 -12.11 9.71
CA PHE A 53 5.23 -12.75 10.91
C PHE A 53 3.95 -13.54 10.64
N THR A 54 3.96 -14.80 11.04
CA THR A 54 2.81 -15.69 10.92
C THR A 54 2.32 -16.10 12.32
N PRO A 55 1.10 -15.73 12.72
CA PRO A 55 0.56 -16.07 14.03
C PRO A 55 0.27 -17.57 14.18
N SER A 56 0.08 -18.31 13.09
CA SER A 56 -0.23 -19.76 13.13
C SER A 56 0.91 -20.61 13.73
N ASN A 57 2.16 -20.17 13.56
CA ASN A 57 3.34 -20.85 14.07
C ASN A 57 4.19 -19.96 15.00
N GLY A 58 3.72 -18.74 15.34
CA GLY A 58 4.39 -17.82 16.25
C GLY A 58 5.80 -17.41 15.79
N SER A 59 6.07 -17.40 14.49
CA SER A 59 7.43 -17.16 13.97
C SER A 59 7.48 -16.01 12.95
N ALA A 60 8.59 -15.27 12.99
CA ALA A 60 8.89 -14.18 12.09
C ALA A 60 10.05 -14.57 11.16
N ALA A 61 9.73 -14.75 9.88
CA ALA A 61 10.73 -14.94 8.83
C ALA A 61 11.32 -13.58 8.45
N ILE A 62 12.63 -13.43 8.62
CA ILE A 62 13.33 -12.16 8.45
C ILE A 62 14.39 -12.33 7.35
N ASN A 63 14.33 -11.49 6.32
CA ASN A 63 15.30 -11.40 5.24
C ASN A 63 15.75 -9.94 5.07
N ILE A 64 16.99 -9.66 5.43
CA ILE A 64 17.55 -8.31 5.47
C ILE A 64 18.87 -8.29 4.73
N VAL A 65 19.03 -7.30 3.86
CA VAL A 65 20.29 -6.90 3.27
C VAL A 65 20.53 -5.45 3.64
N ALA A 66 21.47 -5.21 4.53
CA ALA A 66 21.80 -3.89 5.05
C ALA A 66 23.26 -3.54 4.81
N VAL A 67 23.55 -2.25 4.84
CA VAL A 67 24.89 -1.68 4.79
C VAL A 67 25.06 -0.81 6.03
N SER A 68 26.12 -1.07 6.77
CA SER A 68 26.45 -0.30 7.96
C SER A 68 27.87 0.24 7.92
N SER A 69 28.06 1.45 8.42
CA SER A 69 29.36 2.05 8.71
C SER A 69 29.72 1.98 10.21
N VAL A 70 28.83 1.47 11.05
CA VAL A 70 29.03 1.37 12.50
C VAL A 70 30.02 0.25 12.84
N GLN A 71 30.93 0.52 13.77
CA GLN A 71 31.86 -0.45 14.34
C GLN A 71 31.79 -0.40 15.86
N GLY A 72 31.55 -1.54 16.49
CA GLY A 72 31.50 -1.64 17.96
C GLY A 72 30.39 -2.55 18.46
N SER A 73 30.23 -2.57 19.78
CA SER A 73 29.12 -3.21 20.47
C SER A 73 27.91 -2.28 20.47
N ILE A 74 26.75 -2.81 20.08
CA ILE A 74 25.53 -2.05 19.90
C ILE A 74 24.39 -2.66 20.71
N VAL A 75 23.43 -1.82 21.06
CA VAL A 75 22.18 -2.20 21.71
C VAL A 75 21.03 -1.70 20.86
N PHE A 76 20.03 -2.54 20.64
CA PHE A 76 18.81 -2.14 19.94
C PHE A 76 17.76 -1.70 20.95
N ASP A 77 17.25 -0.48 20.80
CA ASP A 77 16.05 -0.01 21.50
C ASP A 77 14.87 -0.05 20.52
N VAL A 78 14.02 -1.06 20.70
CA VAL A 78 12.89 -1.34 19.83
C VAL A 78 11.63 -0.76 20.45
N SER A 79 11.02 0.19 19.76
CA SER A 79 9.71 0.75 20.06
C SER A 79 8.70 0.29 19.00
N ILE A 80 7.55 -0.20 19.44
CA ILE A 80 6.43 -0.56 18.57
C ILE A 80 5.28 0.38 18.89
N SER A 81 4.82 1.06 17.85
CA SER A 81 3.69 1.97 17.92
C SER A 81 2.59 1.56 16.95
N ALA A 82 1.34 1.82 17.33
CA ALA A 82 0.19 1.66 16.47
C ALA A 82 -0.74 2.87 16.63
N TYR A 83 -1.20 3.43 15.51
CA TYR A 83 -2.04 4.64 15.49
C TYR A 83 -1.45 5.81 16.31
N GLY A 84 -0.12 5.96 16.26
CA GLY A 84 0.61 6.98 17.03
C GLY A 84 0.75 6.70 18.53
N TYR A 85 0.30 5.55 19.03
CA TYR A 85 0.46 5.13 20.43
C TYR A 85 1.55 4.06 20.56
N GLU A 86 2.61 4.37 21.30
CA GLU A 86 3.64 3.39 21.68
C GLU A 86 3.09 2.47 22.78
N PHE A 87 2.98 1.17 22.48
CA PHE A 87 2.46 0.17 23.43
C PHE A 87 3.52 -0.80 23.94
N LEU A 88 4.64 -0.92 23.23
CA LEU A 88 5.73 -1.80 23.63
C LEU A 88 7.07 -1.14 23.31
N ARG A 89 7.93 -1.03 24.32
CA ARG A 89 9.33 -0.66 24.15
C ARG A 89 10.22 -1.65 24.87
N ARG A 90 11.22 -2.18 24.17
CA ARG A 90 12.14 -3.19 24.69
C ARG A 90 13.54 -2.96 24.15
N THR A 91 14.49 -3.02 25.05
CA THR A 91 15.91 -3.01 24.71
C THR A 91 16.39 -4.44 24.52
N VAL A 92 16.98 -4.73 23.36
CA VAL A 92 17.49 -6.04 22.98
C VAL A 92 18.98 -5.92 22.68
N ASP A 93 19.78 -6.71 23.39
CA ASP A 93 21.21 -6.85 23.11
C ASP A 93 21.40 -7.95 22.04
N PRO A 94 21.83 -7.62 20.80
CA PRO A 94 22.07 -8.61 19.76
C PRO A 94 23.14 -9.65 20.12
N CYS A 95 24.01 -9.35 21.10
CA CYS A 95 25.09 -10.24 21.51
C CYS A 95 24.57 -11.34 22.43
N SER A 96 23.54 -11.05 23.22
CA SER A 96 22.88 -12.04 24.09
C SER A 96 22.16 -13.15 23.30
N ILE A 97 21.70 -12.82 22.09
CA ILE A 97 20.95 -13.72 21.21
C ILE A 97 21.83 -14.40 20.14
N ASN A 98 23.16 -14.21 20.18
CA ASN A 98 24.13 -14.79 19.23
C ASN A 98 23.76 -14.55 17.75
N LEU A 99 23.28 -13.35 17.41
CA LEU A 99 23.00 -13.02 16.02
C LEU A 99 24.31 -12.80 15.24
N ALA A 100 24.57 -13.70 14.30
CA ALA A 100 25.79 -13.68 13.50
C ALA A 100 25.92 -12.36 12.70
N GLY A 101 27.06 -11.68 12.86
CA GLY A 101 27.38 -10.45 12.12
C GLY A 101 26.95 -9.14 12.80
N LEU A 102 26.30 -9.20 13.96
CA LEU A 102 25.92 -8.01 14.73
C LEU A 102 26.78 -7.81 16.00
N CYS A 103 27.58 -8.79 16.40
CA CYS A 103 28.38 -8.74 17.63
C CYS A 103 29.80 -9.33 17.47
N PRO A 104 30.85 -8.48 17.47
CA PRO A 104 30.80 -7.02 17.32
C PRO A 104 30.34 -6.63 15.92
N MET A 105 29.62 -5.51 15.81
CA MET A 105 29.20 -5.00 14.51
C MET A 105 30.42 -4.51 13.74
N THR A 106 30.55 -4.93 12.48
CA THR A 106 31.65 -4.50 11.60
C THR A 106 31.08 -3.72 10.42
N ALA A 107 31.76 -2.65 10.01
CA ALA A 107 31.37 -1.90 8.83
C ALA A 107 31.39 -2.81 7.59
N GLY A 108 30.33 -2.74 6.79
CA GLY A 108 30.17 -3.54 5.59
C GLY A 108 28.73 -3.89 5.27
N LYS A 109 28.57 -4.82 4.32
CA LYS A 109 27.28 -5.36 3.91
C LYS A 109 26.92 -6.55 4.80
N ILE A 110 25.78 -6.45 5.47
CA ILE A 110 25.22 -7.48 6.34
C ILE A 110 24.06 -8.13 5.60
N THR A 111 24.09 -9.45 5.46
CA THR A 111 22.99 -10.23 4.87
C THR A 111 22.55 -11.28 5.87
N MET A 112 21.29 -11.20 6.28
CA MET A 112 20.71 -12.09 7.28
C MET A 112 19.42 -12.68 6.74
N ASN A 113 19.30 -14.00 6.87
CA ASN A 113 18.07 -14.72 6.58
C ASN A 113 17.87 -15.77 7.68
N PHE A 114 16.91 -15.53 8.56
CA PHE A 114 16.62 -16.42 9.68
C PHE A 114 15.14 -16.37 10.04
N ASN A 115 14.67 -17.41 10.74
CA ASN A 115 13.35 -17.44 11.33
C ASN A 115 13.48 -17.26 12.84
N LEU A 116 12.84 -16.23 13.38
CA LEU A 116 12.87 -15.90 14.80
C LEU A 116 11.54 -16.32 15.45
N PRO A 117 11.55 -17.23 16.44
CA PRO A 117 10.36 -17.48 17.23
C PRO A 117 10.03 -16.22 18.04
N VAL A 118 8.83 -15.69 17.87
CA VAL A 118 8.34 -14.55 18.64
C VAL A 118 7.76 -15.09 19.95
N GLY A 119 8.24 -14.59 21.09
CA GLY A 119 7.79 -15.06 22.40
C GLY A 119 6.27 -14.92 22.57
N GLU A 120 5.64 -15.90 23.23
CA GLU A 120 4.18 -15.94 23.42
C GLU A 120 3.63 -14.66 24.07
N ASP A 121 4.39 -14.05 24.97
CA ASP A 121 4.03 -12.78 25.62
C ASP A 121 3.88 -11.62 24.63
N ALA A 122 4.72 -11.58 23.59
CA ALA A 122 4.66 -10.55 22.55
C ALA A 122 3.53 -10.84 21.55
N VAL A 123 3.30 -12.11 21.22
CA VAL A 123 2.18 -12.51 20.35
C VAL A 123 0.84 -12.23 21.02
N GLY A 124 0.71 -12.48 22.32
CA GLY A 124 -0.50 -12.23 23.09
C GLY A 124 -0.87 -10.75 23.21
N GLN A 125 0.09 -9.84 23.03
CA GLN A 125 -0.14 -8.40 23.01
C GLN A 125 -0.68 -7.89 21.66
N ILE A 126 -0.59 -8.67 20.59
CA ILE A 126 -1.08 -8.27 19.27
C ILE A 126 -2.59 -8.55 19.19
N PRO A 127 -3.44 -7.52 19.17
CA PRO A 127 -4.88 -7.73 19.14
C PRO A 127 -5.30 -8.32 17.78
N GLY A 128 -6.29 -9.22 17.77
CA GLY A 128 -6.77 -9.87 16.55
C GLY A 128 -7.29 -8.92 15.45
N ILE A 129 -7.58 -7.66 15.80
CA ILE A 129 -7.94 -6.61 14.85
C ILE A 129 -6.79 -6.24 13.90
N ALA A 130 -5.54 -6.38 14.33
CA ALA A 130 -4.36 -6.05 13.52
C ALA A 130 -4.30 -6.85 12.20
N TYR A 131 -4.81 -8.08 12.20
CA TYR A 131 -4.86 -8.94 11.00
C TYR A 131 -6.05 -8.63 10.07
N ASN A 132 -6.98 -7.77 10.50
CA ASN A 132 -8.24 -7.54 9.81
C ASN A 132 -8.42 -6.12 9.30
N ILE A 133 -7.90 -5.13 10.02
CA ILE A 133 -8.06 -3.73 9.65
C ILE A 133 -7.21 -3.41 8.39
N PRO A 134 -7.80 -2.89 7.31
CA PRO A 134 -7.03 -2.52 6.11
C PRO A 134 -6.14 -1.30 6.41
N ASP A 135 -5.02 -1.21 5.69
CA ASP A 135 -4.03 -0.13 5.83
C ASP A 135 -3.69 0.17 7.30
N LEU A 136 -3.32 -0.90 8.02
CA LEU A 136 -2.92 -0.85 9.42
C LEU A 136 -1.82 0.21 9.61
N ASP A 137 -2.04 1.11 10.58
CA ASP A 137 -1.07 2.10 11.00
C ASP A 137 -0.27 1.54 12.17
N ALA A 138 0.77 0.77 11.86
CA ALA A 138 1.66 0.19 12.86
C ALA A 138 3.11 0.33 12.39
N THR A 139 3.96 0.90 13.25
CA THR A 139 5.36 1.17 12.95
C THR A 139 6.24 0.58 14.03
N VAL A 140 7.32 -0.07 13.61
CA VAL A 140 8.38 -0.56 14.48
C VAL A 140 9.58 0.35 14.26
N ARG A 141 9.95 1.09 15.30
CA ARG A 141 11.12 1.96 15.30
C ARG A 141 12.22 1.31 16.11
N VAL A 142 13.43 1.24 15.54
CA VAL A 142 14.60 0.68 16.19
C VAL A 142 15.70 1.72 16.21
N PHE A 143 16.10 2.11 17.41
CA PHE A 143 17.31 2.90 17.63
C PHE A 143 18.49 1.95 17.86
N VAL A 144 19.60 2.27 17.23
CA VAL A 144 20.86 1.54 17.39
C VAL A 144 21.79 2.43 18.19
N ASN A 145 22.01 2.06 19.45
CA ASN A 145 22.86 2.82 20.37
C ASN A 145 24.18 2.07 20.59
N LEU A 146 25.30 2.79 20.75
CA LEU A 146 26.55 2.17 21.20
C LEU A 146 26.47 1.81 22.69
N THR A 147 26.98 0.65 23.06
CA THR A 147 27.08 0.26 24.49
C THR A 147 27.97 1.19 25.31
N ASP A 148 28.99 1.75 24.66
CA ASP A 148 30.07 2.47 25.37
C ASP A 148 29.72 3.94 25.62
N THR A 149 29.03 4.58 24.68
CA THR A 149 28.70 6.01 24.71
C THR A 149 27.22 6.30 24.90
N ASP A 150 26.35 5.30 24.80
CA ASP A 150 24.88 5.42 24.78
C ASP A 150 24.34 6.39 23.71
N GLU A 151 25.15 6.65 22.67
CA GLU A 151 24.80 7.54 21.57
C GLU A 151 24.09 6.77 20.45
N SER A 152 22.99 7.34 19.94
CA SER A 152 22.21 6.78 18.82
C SER A 152 22.92 7.02 17.49
N VAL A 153 23.44 5.95 16.89
CA VAL A 153 24.18 6.00 15.60
C VAL A 153 23.34 5.65 14.38
N ALA A 154 22.19 5.03 14.59
CA ALA A 154 21.21 4.80 13.54
C ALA A 154 19.80 4.73 14.11
N CYS A 155 18.84 5.17 13.29
CA CYS A 155 17.42 5.04 13.55
C CYS A 155 16.78 4.44 12.30
N VAL A 156 16.12 3.30 12.44
CA VAL A 156 15.34 2.69 11.37
C VAL A 156 13.91 2.44 11.77
N GLU A 157 13.00 2.60 10.82
CA GLU A 157 11.57 2.43 11.00
C GLU A 157 10.99 1.50 9.93
N ALA A 158 10.19 0.54 10.35
CA ALA A 158 9.51 -0.42 9.50
C ALA A 158 7.99 -0.30 9.69
N ASP A 159 7.26 -0.06 8.59
CA ASP A 159 5.80 -0.07 8.60
C ASP A 159 5.28 -1.50 8.48
N ILE A 160 4.33 -1.87 9.34
CA ILE A 160 3.72 -3.20 9.37
C ILE A 160 2.40 -3.18 8.60
N SER A 161 2.24 -4.12 7.68
CA SER A 161 1.03 -4.29 6.88
C SER A 161 0.52 -5.73 6.97
N ASN A 162 -0.80 -5.91 7.02
CA ASN A 162 -1.44 -7.22 6.83
C ASN A 162 -1.79 -7.50 5.35
N GLY A 163 -1.34 -6.65 4.44
CA GLY A 163 -1.65 -6.73 3.02
C GLY A 163 -3.12 -6.41 2.67
N LYS A 164 -3.93 -5.90 3.57
CA LYS A 164 -5.27 -5.38 3.23
C LYS A 164 -5.18 -3.88 3.00
N THR A 165 -5.94 -3.38 2.03
CA THR A 165 -6.01 -1.95 1.72
C THR A 165 -7.44 -1.57 1.34
N VAL A 166 -7.83 -0.34 1.67
CA VAL A 166 -9.09 0.26 1.22
C VAL A 166 -8.98 0.83 -0.19
N ASP A 167 -7.76 1.06 -0.70
CA ASP A 167 -7.54 1.49 -2.09
C ASP A 167 -7.93 0.35 -3.05
N LEU A 168 -9.13 0.47 -3.61
CA LEU A 168 -9.76 -0.58 -4.41
C LEU A 168 -10.12 -0.04 -5.78
N ILE A 169 -9.53 -0.65 -6.81
CA ILE A 169 -9.84 -0.31 -8.20
C ILE A 169 -11.34 -0.41 -8.52
N GLY A 170 -12.06 -1.34 -7.87
CA GLY A 170 -13.50 -1.47 -7.99
C GLY A 170 -14.26 -0.25 -7.47
N VAL A 171 -13.84 0.34 -6.34
CA VAL A 171 -14.45 1.54 -5.75
C VAL A 171 -14.23 2.74 -6.66
N LYS A 172 -13.01 2.91 -7.19
CA LYS A 172 -12.67 3.95 -8.17
C LYS A 172 -13.62 3.94 -9.37
N TRP A 173 -13.79 2.78 -10.01
CA TRP A 173 -14.66 2.67 -11.18
C TRP A 173 -16.15 2.77 -10.83
N ALA A 174 -16.59 2.16 -9.73
CA ALA A 174 -17.99 2.22 -9.32
C ALA A 174 -18.42 3.66 -9.04
N THR A 175 -17.63 4.42 -8.28
CA THR A 175 -17.91 5.83 -7.98
C THR A 175 -17.86 6.70 -9.23
N ALA A 176 -16.92 6.46 -10.14
CA ALA A 176 -16.84 7.13 -11.43
C ALA A 176 -18.06 6.90 -12.32
N ILE A 177 -18.51 5.66 -12.43
CA ILE A 177 -19.68 5.28 -13.23
C ILE A 177 -20.95 5.89 -12.64
N ILE A 178 -21.13 5.85 -11.31
CA ILE A 178 -22.31 6.45 -10.66
C ILE A 178 -22.40 7.95 -10.95
N ALA A 179 -21.28 8.67 -10.79
CA ALA A 179 -21.23 10.10 -11.10
C ALA A 179 -21.47 10.38 -12.59
N GLY A 180 -20.85 9.59 -13.49
CA GLY A 180 -21.02 9.71 -14.93
C GLY A 180 -22.46 9.46 -15.39
N LEU A 181 -23.11 8.40 -14.88
CA LEU A 181 -24.50 8.09 -15.18
C LEU A 181 -25.46 9.18 -14.69
N GLY A 182 -25.20 9.79 -13.53
CA GLY A 182 -25.99 10.91 -13.03
C GLY A 182 -25.94 12.13 -13.96
N LEU A 183 -24.75 12.46 -14.46
CA LEU A 183 -24.55 13.59 -15.38
C LEU A 183 -25.14 13.31 -16.77
N ILE A 184 -24.97 12.09 -17.29
CA ILE A 184 -25.57 11.70 -18.58
C ILE A 184 -27.10 11.71 -18.48
N SER A 185 -27.65 11.20 -17.37
CA SER A 185 -29.10 11.18 -17.17
C SER A 185 -29.69 12.59 -17.12
N SER A 186 -29.04 13.53 -16.43
CA SER A 186 -29.51 14.93 -16.40
C SER A 186 -29.43 15.59 -17.78
N ALA A 187 -28.37 15.32 -18.55
CA ALA A 187 -28.23 15.82 -19.93
C ALA A 187 -29.34 15.31 -20.85
N ILE A 188 -29.67 14.01 -20.78
CA ILE A 188 -30.77 13.41 -21.57
C ILE A 188 -32.11 14.04 -21.18
N ILE A 189 -32.41 14.14 -19.88
CA ILE A 189 -33.68 14.71 -19.39
C ILE A 189 -33.82 16.19 -19.81
N SER A 190 -32.72 16.94 -19.81
CA SER A 190 -32.68 18.33 -20.30
C SER A 190 -32.98 18.39 -21.80
N GLY A 191 -32.36 17.51 -22.59
CA GLY A 191 -32.59 17.40 -24.04
C GLY A 191 -34.03 17.02 -24.41
N LEU A 192 -34.75 16.33 -23.53
CA LEU A 192 -36.16 16.00 -23.69
C LEU A 192 -37.12 17.13 -23.26
N GLY A 193 -36.60 18.28 -22.79
CA GLY A 193 -37.39 19.46 -22.44
C GLY A 193 -37.80 19.57 -20.97
N HIS A 194 -37.36 18.65 -20.10
CA HIS A 194 -37.67 18.67 -18.66
C HIS A 194 -36.57 19.36 -17.85
N THR A 195 -36.43 20.68 -18.00
CA THR A 195 -35.34 21.47 -17.41
C THR A 195 -35.31 21.46 -15.87
N ASN A 196 -36.47 21.55 -15.21
CA ASN A 196 -36.53 21.54 -13.74
C ASN A 196 -36.07 20.20 -13.14
N THR A 197 -36.48 19.08 -13.73
CA THR A 197 -36.06 17.74 -13.31
C THR A 197 -34.58 17.51 -13.62
N ALA A 198 -34.13 17.94 -14.79
CA ALA A 198 -32.72 17.87 -15.16
C ALA A 198 -31.84 18.66 -14.19
N ALA A 199 -32.23 19.89 -13.83
CA ALA A 199 -31.50 20.72 -12.88
C ALA A 199 -31.43 20.08 -11.50
N HIS A 200 -32.51 19.47 -11.00
CA HIS A 200 -32.50 18.76 -9.72
C HIS A 200 -31.55 17.55 -9.72
N VAL A 201 -31.57 16.74 -10.79
CA VAL A 201 -30.67 15.58 -10.92
C VAL A 201 -29.21 16.02 -11.08
N ALA A 202 -28.97 17.06 -11.89
CA ALA A 202 -27.64 17.63 -12.08
C ALA A 202 -27.08 18.19 -10.78
N ALA A 203 -27.87 18.95 -10.01
CA ALA A 203 -27.44 19.53 -8.74
C ALA A 203 -27.00 18.44 -7.74
N ASN A 204 -27.79 17.39 -7.55
CA ASN A 204 -27.43 16.28 -6.66
C ASN A 204 -26.18 15.52 -7.14
N THR A 205 -26.06 15.30 -8.45
CA THR A 205 -24.89 14.62 -9.02
C THR A 205 -23.63 15.48 -8.88
N LEU A 206 -23.73 16.79 -9.11
CA LEU A 206 -22.63 17.73 -8.91
C LEU A 206 -22.23 17.83 -7.43
N SER A 207 -23.19 17.78 -6.50
CA SER A 207 -22.90 17.70 -5.06
C SER A 207 -22.14 16.42 -4.70
N LEU A 208 -22.53 15.27 -5.24
CA LEU A 208 -21.81 14.01 -5.04
C LEU A 208 -20.39 14.08 -5.64
N PHE A 209 -20.25 14.64 -6.84
CA PHE A 209 -18.95 14.81 -7.48
C PHE A 209 -18.05 15.76 -6.67
N GLY A 210 -18.59 16.87 -6.17
CA GLY A 210 -17.90 17.80 -5.28
C GLY A 210 -17.49 17.15 -3.95
N TYR A 211 -18.31 16.26 -3.40
CA TYR A 211 -17.93 15.44 -2.25
C TYR A 211 -16.71 14.57 -2.56
N PHE A 212 -16.70 13.84 -3.68
CA PHE A 212 -15.53 13.05 -4.08
C PHE A 212 -14.27 13.92 -4.26
N GLN A 213 -14.40 15.09 -4.89
CA GLN A 213 -13.30 16.05 -5.01
C GLN A 213 -12.79 16.51 -3.64
N SER A 214 -13.69 16.81 -2.70
CA SER A 214 -13.28 17.20 -1.33
C SER A 214 -12.47 16.10 -0.63
N GLN A 215 -12.84 14.83 -0.80
CA GLN A 215 -12.09 13.70 -0.24
C GLN A 215 -10.70 13.61 -0.87
N ALA A 216 -10.61 13.71 -2.20
CA ALA A 216 -9.34 13.71 -2.90
C ALA A 216 -8.42 14.88 -2.48
N ILE A 217 -8.98 16.07 -2.30
CA ILE A 217 -8.23 17.27 -1.88
C ILE A 217 -7.62 17.07 -0.49
N VAL A 218 -8.32 16.43 0.45
CA VAL A 218 -7.75 16.11 1.78
C VAL A 218 -6.49 15.25 1.63
N GLY A 219 -6.51 14.23 0.78
CA GLY A 219 -5.34 13.38 0.51
C GLY A 219 -4.18 14.09 -0.22
N LEU A 220 -4.45 15.24 -0.83
CA LEU A 220 -3.46 16.09 -1.50
C LEU A 220 -2.91 17.19 -0.58
N THR A 221 -3.34 17.25 0.68
CA THR A 221 -2.74 18.16 1.67
C THR A 221 -1.39 17.62 2.12
N GLY A 222 -0.45 18.51 2.46
CA GLY A 222 0.87 18.13 3.00
C GLY A 222 0.84 17.68 4.46
N VAL A 223 -0.33 17.43 5.04
CA VAL A 223 -0.48 17.00 6.44
C VAL A 223 -0.24 15.51 6.54
N HIS A 224 0.47 15.07 7.58
CA HIS A 224 0.62 13.65 7.86
C HIS A 224 -0.75 13.03 8.21
N LEU A 225 -1.25 12.17 7.33
CA LEU A 225 -2.53 11.48 7.47
C LEU A 225 -2.29 10.01 7.82
N PRO A 226 -3.16 9.37 8.61
CA PRO A 226 -3.08 7.93 8.81
C PRO A 226 -3.15 7.17 7.47
N PRO A 227 -2.40 6.07 7.28
CA PRO A 227 -2.36 5.30 6.04
C PRO A 227 -3.73 4.94 5.46
N ILE A 228 -4.69 4.55 6.30
CA ILE A 228 -6.06 4.24 5.87
C ILE A 228 -6.77 5.43 5.22
N VAL A 229 -6.56 6.65 5.72
CA VAL A 229 -7.13 7.86 5.14
C VAL A 229 -6.45 8.19 3.82
N GLN A 230 -5.13 8.02 3.74
CA GLN A 230 -4.40 8.21 2.49
C GLN A 230 -4.87 7.21 1.41
N SER A 231 -5.03 5.93 1.74
CA SER A 231 -5.53 4.92 0.82
C SER A 231 -6.99 5.19 0.40
N TRP A 232 -7.85 5.62 1.33
CA TRP A 232 -9.25 5.96 1.02
C TRP A 232 -9.37 7.15 0.07
N THR A 233 -8.63 8.22 0.32
CA THR A 233 -8.68 9.42 -0.53
C THR A 233 -8.21 9.13 -1.96
N GLN A 234 -7.30 8.17 -2.15
CA GLN A 234 -6.85 7.71 -3.47
C GLN A 234 -7.98 7.12 -4.33
N ASP A 235 -9.05 6.59 -3.72
CA ASP A 235 -10.22 6.09 -4.46
C ASP A 235 -10.98 7.18 -5.20
N PHE A 236 -10.83 8.44 -4.79
CA PHE A 236 -11.56 9.58 -5.35
C PHE A 236 -10.69 10.50 -6.20
N VAL A 237 -9.39 10.23 -6.29
CA VAL A 237 -8.42 11.05 -7.06
C VAL A 237 -8.79 11.20 -8.54
N TRP A 238 -9.56 10.25 -9.10
CA TRP A 238 -10.10 10.34 -10.45
C TRP A 238 -11.03 11.55 -10.66
N SER A 239 -11.75 12.00 -9.62
CA SER A 239 -12.67 13.15 -9.71
C SER A 239 -11.92 14.49 -9.88
N MET A 240 -10.63 14.51 -9.54
CA MET A 240 -9.70 15.62 -9.79
C MET A 240 -9.06 15.53 -11.19
N GLY A 241 -9.45 14.55 -12.02
CA GLY A 241 -8.88 14.32 -13.35
C GLY A 241 -7.56 13.56 -13.35
N ILE A 242 -7.11 13.06 -12.20
CA ILE A 242 -5.89 12.26 -12.08
C ILE A 242 -6.26 10.80 -12.33
N ILE A 243 -6.16 10.37 -13.59
CA ILE A 243 -6.48 9.02 -14.03
C ILE A 243 -5.34 8.47 -14.88
N ARG A 244 -4.92 7.23 -14.59
CA ARG A 244 -3.91 6.54 -15.41
C ARG A 244 -4.57 5.90 -16.62
N VAL A 245 -4.74 6.67 -17.69
CA VAL A 245 -5.22 6.16 -18.99
C VAL A 245 -4.09 6.23 -20.01
N GLN A 246 -3.85 5.15 -20.76
CA GLN A 246 -2.72 5.06 -21.72
C GLN A 246 -2.69 6.23 -22.71
N PHE A 247 -3.84 6.55 -23.31
CA PHE A 247 -3.97 7.69 -24.23
C PHE A 247 -3.51 9.03 -23.63
N MET A 248 -3.86 9.30 -22.36
CA MET A 248 -3.40 10.53 -21.69
C MET A 248 -1.89 10.51 -21.46
N GLN A 249 -1.33 9.36 -21.08
CA GLN A 249 0.12 9.21 -20.88
C GLN A 249 0.88 9.43 -22.20
N ASP A 250 0.37 8.91 -23.31
CA ASP A 250 0.99 9.07 -24.63
C ASP A 250 1.00 10.54 -25.07
N ILE A 251 -0.13 11.26 -24.90
CA ILE A 251 -0.23 12.68 -25.25
C ILE A 251 0.70 13.53 -24.37
N PHE A 252 0.68 13.31 -23.05
CA PHE A 252 1.51 14.10 -22.14
C PHE A 252 2.99 13.84 -22.36
N THR A 253 3.38 12.58 -22.58
CA THR A 253 4.76 12.22 -22.90
C THR A 253 5.19 12.82 -24.25
N TRP A 254 4.32 12.78 -25.27
CA TRP A 254 4.58 13.43 -26.54
C TRP A 254 4.78 14.94 -26.38
N TYR A 255 3.87 15.62 -25.68
CA TYR A 255 3.92 17.07 -25.45
C TYR A 255 5.19 17.47 -24.70
N GLN A 256 5.53 16.72 -23.66
CA GLN A 256 6.75 16.92 -22.89
C GLN A 256 8.01 16.78 -23.76
N ARG A 257 8.10 15.72 -24.57
CA ARG A 257 9.23 15.51 -25.49
C ARG A 257 9.30 16.58 -26.59
N ALA A 258 8.15 16.99 -27.13
CA ALA A 258 8.08 18.01 -28.18
C ALA A 258 8.49 19.41 -27.69
N THR A 259 8.29 19.70 -26.41
CA THR A 259 8.69 20.98 -25.77
C THR A 259 10.09 20.93 -25.16
N GLY A 260 10.82 19.82 -25.33
CA GLY A 260 12.17 19.64 -24.79
C GLY A 260 12.23 19.39 -23.28
N GLY A 261 11.08 19.12 -22.64
CA GLY A 261 11.02 18.77 -21.22
C GLY A 261 11.54 17.37 -20.95
N THR A 262 12.25 17.19 -19.83
CA THR A 262 12.67 15.87 -19.34
C THR A 262 11.65 15.33 -18.32
N PRO A 263 11.30 14.03 -18.37
CA PRO A 263 10.42 13.43 -17.38
C PRO A 263 11.05 13.51 -15.99
N ALA A 264 10.27 13.94 -15.00
CA ALA A 264 10.68 13.85 -13.60
C ALA A 264 10.85 12.37 -13.25
N THR A 265 12.05 11.98 -12.86
CA THR A 265 12.41 10.58 -12.53
C THR A 265 11.97 10.16 -11.13
N LEU A 266 10.97 10.84 -10.55
CA LEU A 266 10.47 10.58 -9.19
C LEU A 266 10.02 9.13 -9.00
N LEU A 267 9.51 8.49 -10.06
CA LEU A 267 9.10 7.08 -10.04
C LEU A 267 10.17 6.12 -10.58
N ASN A 268 11.22 6.61 -11.25
CA ASN A 268 12.30 5.76 -11.76
C ASN A 268 13.25 5.31 -10.64
N SER A 269 13.36 6.08 -9.55
CA SER A 269 14.16 5.71 -8.37
C SER A 269 13.68 4.43 -7.68
N LEU A 270 12.40 4.03 -7.82
CA LEU A 270 11.94 2.72 -7.34
C LEU A 270 12.59 1.55 -8.08
N THR A 271 13.02 1.76 -9.33
CA THR A 271 13.66 0.73 -10.16
C THR A 271 15.13 0.56 -9.80
N THR A 272 15.79 1.60 -9.30
CA THR A 272 17.22 1.59 -8.97
C THR A 272 17.51 1.09 -7.55
N THR A 273 16.55 1.18 -6.63
CA THR A 273 16.69 0.68 -5.25
C THR A 273 15.43 -0.03 -4.75
N SER A 274 14.97 -1.04 -5.49
CA SER A 274 14.18 -2.16 -4.93
C SER A 274 14.20 -3.30 -5.95
N VAL A 275 15.28 -4.08 -5.97
CA VAL A 275 15.29 -5.33 -6.74
C VAL A 275 14.50 -6.36 -5.94
N GLN A 276 13.17 -6.22 -5.94
CA GLN A 276 12.29 -7.36 -5.72
C GLN A 276 12.47 -8.29 -6.92
N VAL A 277 13.15 -9.42 -6.69
CA VAL A 277 13.03 -10.59 -7.56
C VAL A 277 11.62 -11.13 -7.36
N GLU A 278 10.64 -10.48 -7.98
CA GLU A 278 9.32 -11.06 -8.14
C GLU A 278 9.51 -12.26 -9.06
N LYS A 279 9.26 -13.48 -8.54
CA LYS A 279 9.16 -14.71 -9.33
C LYS A 279 7.92 -14.63 -10.22
N ARG A 280 7.97 -13.71 -11.19
CA ARG A 280 6.89 -13.35 -12.10
C ARG A 280 6.52 -14.47 -13.07
N SER A 281 7.22 -15.61 -13.05
CA SER A 281 7.06 -16.67 -14.05
C SER A 281 6.30 -17.94 -13.59
N LEU A 282 5.95 -18.11 -12.32
CA LEU A 282 5.25 -19.33 -11.86
C LEU A 282 3.78 -19.09 -11.49
N ASP A 283 3.47 -18.00 -10.80
CA ASP A 283 2.08 -17.70 -10.41
C ASP A 283 1.21 -17.28 -11.60
N TRP A 284 1.78 -16.58 -12.59
CA TRP A 284 1.06 -16.29 -13.83
C TRP A 284 0.79 -17.56 -14.64
N ALA A 285 1.68 -18.55 -14.65
CA ALA A 285 1.50 -19.75 -15.45
C ALA A 285 0.38 -20.62 -14.85
N VAL A 286 0.33 -20.73 -13.53
CA VAL A 286 -0.73 -21.45 -12.81
C VAL A 286 -2.06 -20.71 -12.86
N SER A 287 -2.05 -19.37 -12.77
CA SER A 287 -3.26 -18.54 -12.82
C SER A 287 -3.79 -18.37 -14.24
N ALA A 288 -2.92 -18.22 -15.23
CA ALA A 288 -3.27 -18.19 -16.65
C ALA A 288 -3.73 -19.56 -17.15
N ALA A 289 -3.16 -20.67 -16.65
CA ALA A 289 -3.69 -22.00 -16.95
C ALA A 289 -5.09 -22.22 -16.37
N ARG A 290 -5.42 -21.62 -15.21
CA ARG A 290 -6.77 -21.64 -14.64
C ARG A 290 -7.73 -20.68 -15.36
N MET A 291 -7.27 -19.53 -15.83
CA MET A 291 -8.09 -18.55 -16.56
C MET A 291 -8.28 -18.88 -18.05
N ALA A 292 -7.32 -19.52 -18.71
CA ALA A 292 -7.44 -19.96 -20.10
C ALA A 292 -8.52 -21.05 -20.29
N ARG A 293 -8.96 -21.70 -19.21
CA ARG A 293 -10.09 -22.63 -19.22
C ARG A 293 -11.46 -21.94 -19.23
N ARG A 294 -11.53 -20.61 -19.13
CA ARG A 294 -12.78 -19.83 -19.15
C ARG A 294 -12.60 -18.50 -19.92
N GLY A 295 -12.88 -18.56 -21.22
CA GLY A 295 -13.52 -17.49 -22.02
C GLY A 295 -12.97 -16.05 -21.97
N ILE A 296 -12.31 -15.69 -23.07
CA ILE A 296 -12.02 -14.37 -23.68
C ILE A 296 -13.02 -13.24 -23.31
N GLU A 297 -12.53 -12.12 -22.74
CA GLU A 297 -12.44 -10.77 -23.36
C GLU A 297 -12.00 -9.69 -22.34
N ALA A 298 -11.21 -8.71 -22.82
CA ALA A 298 -10.91 -7.38 -22.24
C ALA A 298 -9.98 -7.24 -21.00
N GLY A 299 -8.72 -6.90 -21.30
CA GLY A 299 -8.02 -5.72 -20.77
C GLY A 299 -8.00 -5.46 -19.26
N ALA A 300 -7.17 -6.18 -18.51
CA ALA A 300 -6.80 -5.82 -17.14
C ALA A 300 -5.32 -5.43 -17.07
N SER A 301 -5.04 -4.12 -17.05
CA SER A 301 -3.74 -3.62 -16.59
C SER A 301 -3.69 -3.78 -15.06
N VAL A 302 -3.02 -4.83 -14.60
CA VAL A 302 -2.83 -5.13 -13.18
C VAL A 302 -1.85 -4.11 -12.59
N VAL A 303 -2.35 -3.30 -11.66
CA VAL A 303 -1.54 -2.43 -10.79
C VAL A 303 -1.10 -3.27 -9.60
N ALA A 304 0.21 -3.40 -9.42
CA ALA A 304 0.80 -4.01 -8.23
C ALA A 304 0.43 -3.20 -6.98
N LYS A 305 0.20 -3.89 -5.85
CA LYS A 305 0.09 -3.28 -4.53
C LYS A 305 1.25 -2.31 -4.32
N ARG A 306 0.93 -1.08 -3.90
CA ARG A 306 1.96 -0.10 -3.52
C ARG A 306 2.76 -0.67 -2.35
N ALA A 307 4.05 -0.88 -2.56
CA ALA A 307 5.02 -0.89 -1.47
C ALA A 307 5.32 0.58 -1.11
N ASN A 308 5.58 0.82 0.17
CA ASN A 308 5.71 2.17 0.72
C ASN A 308 6.86 2.94 0.03
N ILE A 309 6.67 4.23 -0.17
CA ILE A 309 7.64 5.12 -0.81
C ILE A 309 8.67 5.52 0.25
N GLN A 310 9.96 5.37 -0.03
CA GLN A 310 10.99 6.09 0.72
C GLN A 310 10.74 7.59 0.53
N LEU A 311 10.08 8.21 1.50
CA LEU A 311 10.14 9.65 1.65
C LEU A 311 11.55 9.95 2.14
N SER A 312 12.43 10.39 1.23
CA SER A 312 13.52 11.26 1.65
C SER A 312 12.86 12.38 2.44
N SER A 313 13.14 12.47 3.73
CA SER A 313 12.74 13.54 4.62
C SER A 313 13.31 14.85 4.10
N GLY A 314 12.69 15.40 3.06
CA GLY A 314 12.84 16.79 2.67
C GLY A 314 11.84 17.58 3.49
N GLN A 315 12.24 18.03 4.67
CA GLN A 315 11.62 19.21 5.26
C GLN A 315 11.71 20.33 4.23
N LEU A 316 10.59 20.64 3.59
CA LEU A 316 10.41 21.89 2.88
C LEU A 316 9.69 22.81 3.86
N HIS A 317 10.43 23.84 4.29
CA HIS A 317 9.92 25.03 4.95
C HIS A 317 8.73 25.64 4.19
#